data_AF-A0A8X7XG95-F1
#
_entry.id   AF-A0A8X7XG95-F1
#
_cell.length_a   1.000
_cell.length_b   1.000
_cell.length_c   1.000
_cell.angle_alpha   90.00
_cell.angle_beta   90.00
_cell.angle_gamma   90.00
#
_symmetry.space_group_name_H-M   'P 1'
#
loop_
_entity.id
_entity.type
_entity.pdbx_description
1 polymer ?
#
loop_
_entity_poly.entity_id
_entity_poly.type
_entity_poly.pdbx_seq_one_letter_code
_entity_poly.pdbx_strand_id
1 'polypeptide(L)'
;RQRKILKERLVEEFSSALNNFQMVQRQAAQKEKEFVARVRASSRASGGLHDDGYQEENISSFESKNRSEAQVQEDAITEEDLMLIKERETAIRQLESDIVNINEIFKDLGMMIHEQGETIDSIEANVENAEVHVQSANEQLARAADYQSRSRKKIFILIVVLVIVAVIIGVIIWASVKS
;
A
#
# COMPACT_ATOMS: atom_id res chain seq x y z
N ARG A 1 3.68 -6.14 16.82
CA ARG A 1 2.81 -7.27 16.39
C ARG A 1 1.48 -6.90 15.68
N GLN A 2 0.48 -6.25 16.32
CA GLN A 2 -0.83 -5.99 15.68
C GLN A 2 -0.75 -5.19 14.36
N ARG A 3 0.12 -4.18 14.30
CA ARG A 3 0.34 -3.36 13.09
C ARG A 3 0.89 -4.17 11.91
N LYS A 4 1.77 -5.15 12.18
CA LYS A 4 2.34 -6.04 11.16
C LYS A 4 1.25 -6.92 10.53
N ILE A 5 0.39 -7.50 11.37
CA ILE A 5 -0.75 -8.31 10.93
C ILE A 5 -1.75 -7.47 10.11
N LEU A 6 -2.01 -6.23 10.52
CA LEU A 6 -2.88 -5.31 9.76
C LEU A 6 -2.30 -4.95 8.40
N LYS A 7 -0.99 -4.69 8.33
CA LYS A 7 -0.28 -4.43 7.06
C LYS A 7 -0.36 -5.63 6.12
N GLU A 8 -0.09 -6.84 6.63
CA GLU A 8 -0.16 -8.07 5.84
C GLU A 8 -1.58 -8.31 5.31
N ARG A 9 -2.61 -8.11 6.13
CA ARG A 9 -4.01 -8.21 5.69
C ARG A 9 -4.37 -7.17 4.63
N LEU A 10 -3.97 -5.92 4.83
CA LEU A 10 -4.26 -4.84 3.88
C LEU A 10 -3.63 -5.12 2.51
N VAL A 11 -2.40 -5.65 2.51
CA VAL A 11 -1.70 -6.07 1.29
C VAL A 11 -2.44 -7.20 0.59
N GLU A 12 -2.90 -8.20 1.34
CA GLU A 12 -3.66 -9.33 0.79
C GLU A 12 -4.99 -8.88 0.18
N GLU A 13 -5.74 -8.03 0.89
CA GLU A 13 -6.99 -7.43 0.39
C GLU A 13 -6.77 -6.59 -0.87
N PHE A 14 -5.75 -5.73 -0.87
CA PHE A 14 -5.42 -4.89 -2.01
C PHE A 14 -4.96 -5.72 -3.23
N SER A 15 -4.12 -6.72 -3.02
CA SER A 15 -3.68 -7.67 -4.06
C SER A 15 -4.86 -8.43 -4.67
N SER A 16 -5.78 -8.91 -3.82
CA SER A 16 -7.00 -9.59 -4.26
C SER A 16 -7.91 -8.66 -5.09
N ALA A 17 -8.12 -7.43 -4.63
CA ALA A 17 -8.91 -6.42 -5.35
C ALA A 17 -8.32 -6.09 -6.71
N LEU A 18 -6.99 -5.88 -6.79
CA LEU A 18 -6.27 -5.64 -8.04
C LEU A 18 -6.37 -6.82 -9.01
N ASN A 19 -6.24 -8.05 -8.52
CA ASN A 19 -6.36 -9.24 -9.35
C ASN A 19 -7.76 -9.36 -9.95
N ASN A 20 -8.81 -9.16 -9.13
CA ASN A 20 -10.19 -9.13 -9.59
C ASN A 20 -10.42 -8.02 -10.64
N PHE A 21 -9.89 -6.82 -10.39
CA PHE A 21 -9.99 -5.71 -11.34
C PHE A 21 -9.30 -6.02 -12.67
N GLN A 22 -8.09 -6.59 -12.63
CA GLN A 22 -7.36 -7.02 -13.83
C GLN A 22 -8.12 -8.10 -14.61
N MET A 23 -8.75 -9.05 -13.92
CA MET A 23 -9.59 -10.07 -14.56
C MET A 23 -10.80 -9.43 -15.26
N VAL A 24 -11.49 -8.50 -14.61
CA VAL A 24 -12.63 -7.78 -15.20
C VAL A 24 -12.20 -6.94 -16.41
N GLN A 25 -11.07 -6.22 -16.32
CA GLN A 25 -10.53 -5.49 -17.46
C GLN A 25 -10.19 -6.41 -18.63
N ARG A 26 -9.54 -7.55 -18.40
CA ARG A 26 -9.25 -8.52 -19.47
C ARG A 26 -10.53 -9.07 -20.12
N GLN A 27 -11.55 -9.38 -19.32
CA GLN A 27 -12.83 -9.83 -19.84
C GLN A 27 -13.53 -8.75 -20.67
N ALA A 28 -13.47 -7.49 -20.23
CA ALA A 28 -14.00 -6.36 -21.00
C ALA A 28 -13.25 -6.18 -22.32
N ALA A 29 -11.91 -6.22 -22.32
CA ALA A 29 -11.08 -6.16 -23.53
C ALA A 29 -11.42 -7.28 -24.51
N GLN A 30 -11.60 -8.51 -24.00
CA GLN A 30 -11.92 -9.66 -24.82
C GLN A 30 -13.31 -9.51 -25.48
N LYS A 31 -14.33 -9.11 -24.72
CA LYS A 31 -15.67 -8.87 -25.26
C LYS A 31 -15.68 -7.78 -26.33
N GLU A 32 -14.94 -6.70 -26.10
CA GLU A 32 -14.82 -5.59 -27.04
C GLU A 32 -14.12 -6.02 -28.34
N LYS A 33 -13.03 -6.79 -28.22
CA LYS A 33 -12.33 -7.37 -29.38
C LYS A 33 -13.22 -8.31 -30.17
N GLU A 34 -13.98 -9.17 -29.49
CA GLU A 34 -14.92 -10.09 -30.14
C GLU A 34 -16.05 -9.35 -30.87
N PHE A 35 -16.55 -8.25 -30.29
CA PHE A 35 -17.54 -7.39 -30.94
C PHE A 35 -16.95 -6.76 -32.21
N VAL A 36 -15.79 -6.09 -32.12
CA VAL A 36 -15.11 -5.48 -33.27
C VAL A 36 -14.81 -6.51 -34.35
N ALA A 37 -14.31 -7.70 -33.98
CA ALA A 37 -14.02 -8.78 -34.91
C ALA A 37 -15.28 -9.28 -35.63
N ARG A 38 -16.41 -9.39 -34.92
CA ARG A 38 -17.69 -9.81 -35.50
C ARG A 38 -18.25 -8.80 -36.48
N VAL A 39 -18.23 -7.51 -36.15
CA VAL A 39 -18.68 -6.43 -37.05
C VAL A 39 -17.79 -6.39 -38.30
N ARG A 40 -16.47 -6.50 -38.13
CA ARG A 40 -15.51 -6.54 -39.26
C ARG A 40 -15.61 -7.82 -40.11
N ALA A 41 -15.92 -8.97 -39.52
CA ALA A 41 -16.15 -10.21 -40.28
C ALA A 41 -17.43 -10.14 -41.10
N SER A 42 -18.47 -9.52 -40.54
CA SER A 42 -19.73 -9.24 -41.26
C SER A 42 -19.50 -8.26 -42.41
N SER A 43 -18.59 -7.29 -42.23
CA SER A 43 -18.17 -6.36 -43.29
C SER A 43 -17.51 -7.05 -44.49
N ARG A 44 -16.59 -7.99 -44.24
CA ARG A 44 -15.88 -8.72 -45.29
C ARG A 44 -16.77 -9.68 -46.07
N ALA A 45 -17.88 -10.13 -45.47
CA ALA A 45 -18.86 -10.99 -46.13
C ALA A 45 -19.85 -10.20 -47.03
N SER A 46 -20.06 -8.90 -46.78
CA SER A 46 -21.04 -8.07 -47.49
C SER A 46 -20.48 -7.22 -48.64
N GLY A 47 -19.16 -7.00 -48.71
CA GLY A 47 -18.59 -6.20 -49.80
C GLY A 47 -17.07 -6.18 -49.72
N GLY A 48 -16.41 -6.52 -50.82
CA GLY A 48 -14.96 -6.43 -50.95
C GLY A 48 -14.50 -5.02 -50.57
N LEU A 49 -13.74 -4.93 -49.48
CA LEU A 49 -13.15 -3.68 -49.06
C LEU A 49 -12.02 -3.35 -50.04
N HIS A 50 -12.25 -2.34 -50.87
CA HIS A 50 -11.18 -1.59 -51.51
C HIS A 50 -10.30 -1.02 -50.40
N ASP A 51 -9.09 -1.54 -50.32
CA ASP A 51 -7.97 -0.95 -49.61
C ASP A 51 -7.53 0.28 -50.44
N ASP A 52 -7.83 1.49 -49.95
CA ASP A 52 -7.34 2.73 -50.57
C ASP A 52 -5.87 2.94 -50.15
N GLY A 53 -5.04 1.97 -50.57
CA GLY A 53 -3.59 2.00 -50.53
C GLY A 53 -3.11 1.99 -51.97
N TYR A 54 -2.68 3.16 -52.45
CA TYR A 54 -2.06 3.34 -53.77
C TYR A 54 -1.00 2.25 -54.05
N GLN A 55 -1.36 1.25 -54.86
CA GLN A 55 -0.39 0.57 -55.71
C GLN A 55 -1.07 -0.04 -56.95
N GLU A 56 -0.80 0.62 -58.05
CA GLU A 56 -1.01 0.19 -59.43
C GLU A 56 -0.23 -1.10 -59.70
N GLU A 57 -0.91 -2.20 -60.05
CA GLU A 57 -0.44 -3.13 -61.09
C GLU A 57 -1.53 -4.15 -61.52
N ASN A 58 -1.50 -4.44 -62.82
CA ASN A 58 -2.40 -5.31 -63.59
C ASN A 58 -2.59 -6.73 -63.03
N ILE A 59 -3.75 -7.34 -63.28
CA ILE A 59 -3.93 -8.54 -64.13
C ILE A 59 -5.42 -8.93 -64.21
N SER A 60 -5.87 -9.16 -65.44
CA SER A 60 -7.19 -9.60 -65.88
C SER A 60 -7.47 -11.09 -65.64
N SER A 61 -8.74 -11.45 -65.40
CA SER A 61 -9.45 -12.68 -65.89
C SER A 61 -10.75 -12.86 -65.07
N PHE A 62 -11.93 -12.69 -65.68
CA PHE A 62 -12.71 -13.67 -66.46
C PHE A 62 -13.82 -14.32 -65.61
N GLU A 63 -15.06 -13.88 -65.91
CA GLU A 63 -16.31 -14.67 -65.87
C GLU A 63 -16.78 -15.33 -64.56
N SER A 64 -17.86 -14.81 -63.96
CA SER A 64 -19.05 -15.64 -63.73
C SER A 64 -20.28 -14.78 -63.44
N LYS A 65 -21.07 -14.59 -64.49
CA LYS A 65 -22.43 -14.05 -64.47
C LYS A 65 -23.35 -15.23 -64.16
N ASN A 66 -23.81 -15.37 -62.90
CA ASN A 66 -25.05 -16.06 -62.47
C ASN A 66 -24.93 -16.59 -61.03
N ARG A 67 -25.43 -15.83 -60.04
CA ARG A 67 -26.06 -16.46 -58.86
C ARG A 67 -27.09 -15.53 -58.23
N SER A 68 -28.32 -15.68 -58.70
CA SER A 68 -29.58 -15.60 -57.95
C SER A 68 -29.85 -14.36 -57.10
N GLU A 69 -30.75 -13.54 -57.62
CA GLU A 69 -31.64 -12.59 -56.95
C GLU A 69 -32.50 -13.28 -55.88
N ALA A 70 -31.90 -13.63 -54.75
CA ALA A 70 -32.62 -14.03 -53.54
C ALA A 70 -32.16 -13.11 -52.40
N GLN A 71 -32.76 -11.91 -52.38
CA GLN A 71 -33.05 -11.13 -51.18
C GLN A 71 -32.06 -11.30 -50.02
N VAL A 72 -30.79 -10.93 -50.24
CA VAL A 72 -29.89 -10.61 -49.13
C VAL A 72 -30.16 -9.14 -48.86
N GLN A 73 -30.91 -8.89 -47.79
CA GLN A 73 -31.01 -7.56 -47.22
C GLN A 73 -29.58 -7.06 -46.99
N GLU A 74 -29.24 -6.05 -47.76
CA GLU A 74 -27.92 -5.44 -47.87
C GLU A 74 -27.63 -4.71 -46.55
N ASP A 75 -27.13 -5.43 -45.54
CA ASP A 75 -26.52 -4.83 -44.34
C ASP A 75 -25.15 -4.28 -44.74
N ALA A 76 -25.15 -3.27 -45.63
CA ALA A 76 -23.99 -2.45 -45.88
C ALA A 76 -23.67 -1.70 -44.58
N ILE A 77 -22.49 -1.98 -44.04
CA ILE A 77 -21.95 -1.27 -42.86
C ILE A 77 -22.00 0.23 -43.12
N THR A 78 -22.67 0.95 -42.21
CA THR A 78 -22.84 2.40 -42.33
C THR A 78 -21.54 3.10 -41.92
N GLU A 79 -21.31 4.33 -42.38
CA GLU A 79 -20.18 5.16 -41.90
C GLU A 79 -20.17 5.29 -40.36
N GLU A 80 -21.36 5.24 -39.75
CA GLU A 80 -21.59 5.17 -38.31
C GLU A 80 -20.96 3.93 -37.64
N ASP A 81 -21.05 2.76 -38.28
CA ASP A 81 -20.47 1.51 -37.77
C ASP A 81 -18.93 1.54 -37.82
N LEU A 82 -18.35 2.15 -38.86
CA LEU A 82 -16.89 2.33 -38.97
C LEU A 82 -16.38 3.30 -37.90
N MET A 83 -17.13 4.36 -37.62
CA MET A 83 -16.83 5.30 -36.54
C MET A 83 -16.90 4.62 -35.17
N LEU A 84 -17.95 3.81 -34.94
CA LEU A 84 -18.10 3.01 -33.72
C LEU A 84 -16.94 2.04 -33.54
N ILE A 85 -16.51 1.32 -34.59
CA ILE A 85 -15.35 0.42 -34.53
C ILE A 85 -14.09 1.16 -34.11
N LYS A 86 -13.81 2.35 -34.68
CA LYS A 86 -12.65 3.17 -34.30
C LYS A 86 -12.68 3.62 -32.85
N GLU A 87 -13.84 4.02 -32.36
CA GLU A 87 -14.03 4.41 -30.96
C GLU A 87 -13.73 3.21 -30.03
N ARG A 88 -14.26 2.04 -30.37
CA ARG A 88 -14.04 0.81 -29.59
C ARG A 88 -12.59 0.32 -29.66
N GLU A 89 -11.92 0.40 -30.80
CA GLU A 89 -10.48 0.11 -30.90
C GLU A 89 -9.64 1.03 -30.01
N THR A 90 -10.04 2.30 -29.90
CA THR A 90 -9.38 3.26 -29.00
C THR A 90 -9.61 2.87 -27.53
N ALA A 91 -10.84 2.49 -27.16
CA ALA A 91 -11.15 2.00 -25.82
C ALA A 91 -10.39 0.71 -25.47
N ILE A 92 -10.22 -0.22 -26.42
CA ILE A 92 -9.41 -1.43 -26.23
C ILE A 92 -7.96 -1.08 -25.93
N ARG A 93 -7.34 -0.17 -26.69
CA ARG A 93 -5.96 0.28 -26.46
C ARG A 93 -5.78 0.91 -25.08
N GLN A 94 -6.77 1.69 -24.64
CA GLN A 94 -6.76 2.27 -23.30
C GLN A 94 -6.82 1.18 -22.23
N LEU A 95 -7.68 0.18 -22.40
CA LEU A 95 -7.80 -0.94 -21.47
C LEU A 95 -6.53 -1.80 -21.42
N GLU A 96 -5.86 -2.00 -22.55
CA GLU A 96 -4.55 -2.66 -22.60
C GLU A 96 -3.47 -1.86 -21.85
N SER A 97 -3.46 -0.53 -21.99
CA SER A 97 -2.57 0.35 -21.21
C SER A 97 -2.88 0.26 -19.71
N ASP A 98 -4.15 0.24 -19.32
CA ASP A 98 -4.55 0.13 -17.92
C ASP A 98 -4.09 -1.21 -17.30
N ILE A 99 -4.14 -2.31 -18.06
CA ILE A 99 -3.61 -3.61 -17.63
C ILE A 99 -2.10 -3.56 -17.41
N VAL A 100 -1.35 -2.82 -18.24
CA VAL A 100 0.10 -2.63 -18.05
C VAL A 100 0.37 -1.81 -16.79
N ASN A 101 -0.38 -0.73 -16.57
CA ASN A 101 -0.27 0.09 -15.36
C ASN A 101 -0.53 -0.72 -14.07
N ILE A 102 -1.49 -1.65 -14.09
CA ILE A 102 -1.73 -2.58 -12.97
C ILE A 102 -0.47 -3.42 -12.65
N ASN A 103 0.28 -3.84 -13.66
CA ASN A 103 1.52 -4.60 -13.44
C ASN A 103 2.59 -3.76 -12.73
N GLU A 104 2.68 -2.47 -13.04
CA GLU A 104 3.57 -1.54 -12.34
C GLU A 104 3.14 -1.36 -10.89
N ILE A 105 1.84 -1.18 -10.62
CA ILE A 105 1.31 -1.12 -9.26
C ILE A 105 1.66 -2.38 -8.45
N PHE A 106 1.59 -3.57 -9.05
CA PHE A 106 2.00 -4.82 -8.40
C PHE A 106 3.50 -4.85 -8.06
N LYS A 107 4.36 -4.35 -8.94
CA LYS A 107 5.81 -4.26 -8.70
C LYS A 107 6.12 -3.27 -7.58
N ASP A 108 5.48 -2.10 -7.61
CA ASP A 108 5.65 -1.06 -6.60
C ASP A 108 5.15 -1.51 -5.24
N LEU A 109 4.01 -2.21 -5.18
CA LEU A 109 3.51 -2.83 -3.97
C LEU A 109 4.51 -3.85 -3.40
N GLY A 110 5.07 -4.71 -4.25
CA GLY A 110 6.09 -5.69 -3.86
C GLY A 110 7.34 -5.03 -3.29
N MET A 111 7.80 -3.94 -3.91
CA MET A 111 8.94 -3.14 -3.44
C MET A 111 8.64 -2.47 -2.10
N MET A 112 7.48 -1.83 -1.96
CA MET A 112 7.06 -1.13 -0.74
C MET A 112 6.91 -2.06 0.46
N ILE A 113 6.45 -3.30 0.24
CA ILE A 113 6.39 -4.33 1.29
C ILE A 113 7.79 -4.70 1.78
N HIS A 114 8.75 -4.85 0.85
CA HIS A 114 10.12 -5.23 1.14
C HIS A 114 10.88 -4.13 1.87
N GLU A 115 10.81 -2.88 1.40
CA GLU A 115 11.48 -1.73 2.04
C GLU A 115 10.93 -1.39 3.43
N GLN A 116 9.62 -1.56 3.65
CA GLN A 116 8.99 -1.33 4.95
C GLN A 116 9.15 -2.51 5.94
N GLY A 117 10.05 -3.47 5.67
CA GLY A 117 10.39 -4.55 6.59
C GLY A 117 11.29 -4.09 7.74
N GLU A 118 12.29 -3.26 7.45
CA GLU A 118 13.39 -2.92 8.38
C GLU A 118 13.03 -1.76 9.35
N THR A 119 12.15 -0.85 8.93
CA THR A 119 11.71 0.32 9.74
C THR A 119 10.68 -0.04 10.81
N ILE A 120 9.87 -1.08 10.61
CA ILE A 120 8.89 -1.54 11.62
C ILE A 120 9.61 -2.14 12.83
N ASP A 121 10.66 -2.92 12.60
CA ASP A 121 11.46 -3.53 13.67
C ASP A 121 12.14 -2.47 14.54
N SER A 122 12.59 -1.37 13.94
CA SER A 122 13.19 -0.24 14.66
C SER A 122 12.20 0.53 15.55
N ILE A 123 10.93 0.65 15.15
CA ILE A 123 9.90 1.28 15.98
C ILE A 123 9.50 0.36 17.14
N GLU A 124 9.33 -0.94 16.89
CA GLU A 124 9.00 -1.92 17.93
C GLU A 124 10.14 -1.99 18.97
N ALA A 125 11.39 -2.01 18.52
CA ALA A 125 12.55 -1.93 19.40
C ALA A 125 12.61 -0.63 20.22
N ASN A 126 12.31 0.53 19.61
CA ASN A 126 12.29 1.80 20.34
C ASN A 126 11.16 1.88 21.37
N VAL A 127 9.99 1.33 21.07
CA VAL A 127 8.86 1.27 22.01
C VAL A 127 9.14 0.31 23.16
N GLU A 128 9.69 -0.88 22.87
CA GLU A 128 10.10 -1.84 23.89
C GLU A 128 11.20 -1.26 24.80
N ASN A 129 12.21 -0.62 24.21
CA ASN A 129 13.24 0.08 24.98
C ASN A 129 12.64 1.21 25.84
N ALA A 130 11.70 1.99 25.31
CA ALA A 130 11.04 3.05 26.08
C ALA A 130 10.25 2.48 27.27
N GLU A 131 9.54 1.36 27.10
CA GLU A 131 8.83 0.66 28.18
C GLU A 131 9.80 0.19 29.28
N VAL A 132 10.91 -0.46 28.89
CA VAL A 132 11.97 -0.89 29.82
C VAL A 132 12.59 0.29 30.56
N HIS A 133 12.85 1.40 29.87
CA HIS A 133 13.39 2.62 30.48
C HIS A 133 12.43 3.24 31.49
N VAL A 134 11.13 3.29 31.18
CA VAL A 134 10.10 3.81 32.11
C VAL A 134 9.97 2.91 33.33
N GLN A 135 9.96 1.59 33.15
CA GLN A 135 9.91 0.65 34.27
C GLN A 135 11.13 0.78 35.19
N SER A 136 12.33 0.82 34.62
CA SER A 136 13.57 1.00 35.37
C SER A 136 13.60 2.36 36.09
N ALA A 137 13.16 3.44 35.43
CA ALA A 137 13.04 4.76 36.05
C ALA A 137 12.07 4.74 37.23
N ASN A 138 10.94 4.04 37.11
CA ASN A 138 9.97 3.91 38.19
C ASN A 138 10.54 3.15 39.40
N GLU A 139 11.27 2.06 39.17
CA GLU A 139 11.99 1.35 40.24
C GLU A 139 13.05 2.23 40.92
N GLN A 140 13.84 2.97 40.15
CA GLN A 140 14.85 3.87 40.69
C GLN A 140 14.22 4.99 41.52
N LEU A 141 13.11 5.58 41.06
CA LEU A 141 12.35 6.59 41.80
C LEU A 141 11.77 6.02 43.10
N ALA A 142 11.22 4.81 43.07
CA ALA A 142 10.70 4.14 44.26
C ALA A 142 11.82 3.87 45.29
N ARG A 143 12.99 3.38 44.85
CA ARG A 143 14.15 3.19 45.73
C ARG A 143 14.64 4.52 46.29
N ALA A 144 14.75 5.56 45.47
CA ALA A 144 15.17 6.89 45.90
C ALA A 144 14.23 7.45 46.98
N ALA A 145 12.92 7.27 46.84
CA ALA A 145 11.93 7.65 47.84
C ALA A 145 12.11 6.89 49.16
N ASP A 146 12.35 5.57 49.13
CA ASP A 146 12.63 4.78 50.34
C ASP A 146 13.93 5.25 51.03
N TYR A 147 15.01 5.44 50.26
CA TYR A 147 16.28 5.96 50.78
C TYR A 147 16.11 7.34 51.42
N GLN A 148 15.38 8.27 50.79
CA GLN A 148 15.10 9.59 51.34
C GLN A 148 14.36 9.48 52.67
N SER A 149 13.34 8.62 52.76
CA SER A 149 12.55 8.42 53.98
C SER A 149 13.41 7.92 55.15
N ARG A 150 14.32 6.97 54.88
CA ARG A 150 15.24 6.42 55.88
C ARG A 150 16.34 7.41 56.27
N SER A 151 16.86 8.16 55.30
CA SER A 151 17.89 9.17 55.55
C SER A 151 17.40 10.26 56.51
N ARG A 152 16.16 10.73 56.34
CA ARG A 152 15.55 11.70 57.28
C ARG A 152 15.54 11.21 58.73
N LYS A 153 15.22 9.93 58.96
CA LYS A 153 15.26 9.33 60.31
C LYS A 153 16.68 9.29 60.87
N LYS A 154 17.66 8.90 60.05
CA LYS A 154 19.08 8.86 60.44
C LYS A 154 19.63 10.25 60.76
N ILE A 155 19.30 11.25 59.95
CA ILE A 155 19.68 12.66 60.18
C ILE A 155 19.11 13.15 61.50
N PHE A 156 17.83 12.88 61.79
CA PHE A 156 17.21 13.26 63.06
C PHE A 156 17.95 12.64 64.26
N ILE A 157 18.26 11.34 64.21
CA ILE A 157 19.02 10.65 65.26
C ILE A 157 20.41 11.28 65.44
N LEU A 158 21.12 11.59 64.34
CA LEU A 158 22.43 12.23 64.38
C LEU A 158 22.35 13.60 65.09
N ILE A 159 21.36 14.42 64.74
CA ILE A 159 21.13 15.73 65.38
C ILE A 159 20.89 15.58 66.89
N VAL A 160 20.05 14.63 67.31
CA VAL A 160 19.79 14.39 68.74
C VAL A 160 21.07 14.01 69.50
N VAL A 161 21.88 13.11 68.93
CA VAL A 161 23.17 12.71 69.54
C VAL A 161 24.11 13.90 69.67
N LEU A 162 24.20 14.75 68.64
CA LEU A 162 25.04 15.95 68.66
C LEU A 162 24.61 16.92 69.77
N VAL A 163 23.31 17.16 69.93
CA VAL A 163 22.76 18.01 71.00
C VAL A 163 23.11 17.46 72.38
N ILE A 164 22.97 16.14 72.61
CA ILE A 164 23.32 15.52 73.89
C ILE A 164 24.80 15.73 74.22
N VAL A 165 25.69 15.49 73.25
CA VAL A 165 27.14 15.71 73.42
C VAL A 165 27.44 17.17 73.75
N ALA A 166 26.81 18.12 73.07
CA ALA A 166 26.99 19.54 73.33
C ALA A 166 26.54 19.94 74.76
N VAL A 167 25.42 19.38 75.24
CA VAL A 167 24.94 19.59 76.62
C VAL A 167 25.93 19.04 77.65
N ILE A 168 26.44 17.81 77.45
CA ILE A 168 27.42 17.19 78.35
C ILE A 168 28.68 18.06 78.44
N ILE A 169 29.22 18.49 77.29
CA ILE A 169 30.39 19.38 77.25
C ILE A 169 30.09 20.70 77.98
N GLY A 170 28.92 21.30 77.74
CA GLY A 170 28.51 22.53 78.41
C GLY A 170 28.42 22.39 79.94
N VAL A 171 27.89 21.27 80.44
CA VAL A 171 27.82 20.99 81.88
C VAL A 171 29.20 20.82 82.49
N ILE A 172 30.11 20.10 81.81
CA ILE A 172 31.49 19.93 82.28
C ILE A 172 32.20 21.28 82.39
N ILE A 173 32.08 22.14 81.37
CA ILE A 173 32.69 23.47 81.38
C ILE A 173 32.10 24.32 82.51
N TRP A 174 30.77 24.32 82.67
CA TRP A 174 30.11 25.08 83.73
C TRP A 174 30.54 24.62 85.13
N ALA A 175 30.63 23.30 85.35
CA ALA A 175 31.11 22.74 86.60
C ALA A 175 32.56 23.12 86.89
N SER A 176 33.44 23.05 85.88
CA SER A 176 34.86 23.43 86.01
C SER A 176 35.09 24.92 86.25
N VAL A 177 34.21 25.79 85.76
CA VAL A 177 34.30 27.25 85.99
C VAL A 177 33.75 27.63 87.37
N LYS A 178 32.75 26.90 87.86
CA LYS A 178 32.10 27.16 89.15
C LYS A 178 32.83 26.52 90.34
N SER A 179 33.54 25.42 90.11
CA SER A 179 34.38 24.74 91.11
C SER A 179 35.73 25.41 91.28
#